data_AF-A0A2E4Y3F2-F1
#
_entry.id   AF-A0A2E4Y3F2-F1
#
_cell.length_a   1.000
_cell.length_b   1.000
_cell.length_c   1.000
_cell.angle_alpha   90.00
_cell.angle_beta   90.00
_cell.angle_gamma   90.00
#
_symmetry.space_group_name_H-M   'P 1'
#
loop_
_entity.id
_entity.type
_entity.pdbx_description
1 polymer ?
#
loop_
_entity_poly.entity_id
_entity_poly.type
_entity_poly.pdbx_seq_one_letter_code
_entity_poly.pdbx_strand_id
1 'polypeptide(L)'
;MSFKKFHLLNYLFFFLFLSCSLLTGSDSKVNRDKRASIYYSHGTSKLILKDYTNALKFLLKAQSLKPNDAKILNNLAMTYYFKKDFKKSQENFLKALRIDPQNSDARNNLASLYFKMGHLKKAENEYKKVQENLIYPHQYRVNYNLALIYLKRNEVKNAFEHLKSSIAGKKDYCPAKYLLGDLYFSQKLYKLAYKNFLEASKGTCYLEPAPHFKQALSLEKLGKVKEALKKYELIIDKFPNSNFEKLAKKKSQKIRRPTFLKGSKLFKKENKKDNLNALKLFESLEGQKNTELMTTSPRF
;
A
#
# COMPACT_ATOMS: atom_id res chain seq x y z
N MET A 1 77.94 8.72 37.91
CA MET A 1 77.26 8.18 36.71
C MET A 1 75.99 7.43 37.13
N SER A 2 74.94 8.12 37.60
CA SER A 2 73.73 7.44 38.13
C SER A 2 72.52 8.37 38.33
N PHE A 3 72.06 9.09 37.29
CA PHE A 3 70.81 9.89 37.42
C PHE A 3 69.90 9.91 36.18
N LYS A 4 70.20 9.14 35.13
CA LYS A 4 69.39 9.10 33.89
C LYS A 4 68.45 7.88 33.75
N LYS A 5 68.45 6.93 34.68
CA LYS A 5 67.59 5.72 34.61
C LYS A 5 66.19 5.88 35.20
N PHE A 6 65.91 6.94 35.97
CA PHE A 6 64.62 7.08 36.68
C PHE A 6 63.50 7.68 35.81
N HIS A 7 63.83 8.46 34.77
CA HIS A 7 62.80 9.06 33.90
C HIS A 7 62.25 8.10 32.85
N LEU A 8 62.99 7.08 32.43
CA LEU A 8 62.52 6.14 31.39
C LEU A 8 61.41 5.19 31.91
N LEU A 9 61.40 4.89 33.21
CA LEU A 9 60.40 4.00 33.82
C LEU A 9 59.01 4.67 33.95
N ASN A 10 58.97 6.00 34.13
CA ASN A 10 57.72 6.75 34.24
C ASN A 10 57.02 6.96 32.88
N TYR A 11 57.74 7.01 31.77
CA TYR A 11 57.12 7.08 30.44
C TYR A 11 56.53 5.75 29.99
N LEU A 12 57.12 4.61 30.40
CA LEU A 12 56.58 3.29 30.08
C LEU A 12 55.23 3.03 30.79
N PHE A 13 55.04 3.56 32.01
CA PHE A 13 53.79 3.46 32.75
C PHE A 13 52.68 4.36 32.19
N PHE A 14 53.04 5.52 31.62
CA PHE A 14 52.08 6.45 31.01
C PHE A 14 51.53 5.94 29.67
N PHE A 15 52.31 5.15 28.92
CA PHE A 15 51.85 4.52 27.67
C PHE A 15 50.99 3.28 27.87
N LEU A 16 51.04 2.64 29.05
CA LEU A 16 50.21 1.46 29.38
C LEU A 16 48.77 1.81 29.81
N PHE A 17 48.49 3.07 30.18
CA PHE A 17 47.14 3.53 30.49
C PHE A 17 46.37 4.09 29.29
N LEU A 18 47.04 4.42 28.19
CA LEU A 18 46.38 4.96 26.99
C LEU A 18 45.77 3.87 26.08
N SER A 19 46.13 2.60 26.27
CA SER A 19 45.63 1.48 25.46
C SER A 19 44.38 0.81 26.04
N CYS A 20 44.04 1.06 27.31
CA CYS A 20 42.92 0.39 27.99
C CYS A 20 41.57 1.15 27.90
N SER A 21 41.57 2.41 27.44
CA SER A 21 40.35 3.22 27.30
C SER A 21 39.60 2.99 25.98
N LEU A 22 40.19 2.28 25.02
CA LEU A 22 39.55 1.98 23.72
C LEU A 22 38.63 0.75 23.74
N LEU A 23 38.80 -0.17 24.71
CA LEU A 23 37.99 -1.39 24.81
C LEU A 23 36.61 -1.17 25.45
N THR A 24 36.47 -0.23 26.38
CA THR A 24 35.21 0.04 27.10
C THR A 24 34.15 0.80 26.27
N GLY A 25 34.58 1.55 25.25
CA GLY A 25 33.70 2.29 24.34
C GLY A 25 32.93 1.39 23.36
N SER A 26 33.52 0.25 22.98
CA SER A 26 32.91 -0.74 22.09
C SER A 26 31.71 -1.43 22.75
N ASP A 27 31.90 -1.96 23.96
CA ASP A 27 30.86 -2.73 24.67
C ASP A 27 29.65 -1.87 25.06
N SER A 28 29.88 -0.61 25.44
CA SER A 28 28.81 0.34 25.76
C SER A 28 27.99 0.73 24.53
N LYS A 29 28.63 0.92 23.37
CA LYS A 29 27.95 1.17 22.09
C LYS A 29 27.17 -0.05 21.61
N VAL A 30 27.77 -1.24 21.66
CA VAL A 30 27.10 -2.50 21.29
C VAL A 30 25.86 -2.75 22.16
N ASN A 31 25.95 -2.51 23.47
CA ASN A 31 24.81 -2.64 24.38
C ASN A 31 23.71 -1.60 24.08
N ARG A 32 24.08 -0.35 23.79
CA ARG A 32 23.14 0.70 23.35
C ARG A 32 22.40 0.30 22.08
N ASP A 33 23.13 -0.24 21.10
CA ASP A 33 22.58 -0.64 19.81
C ASP A 33 21.61 -1.82 19.93
N LYS A 34 21.96 -2.83 20.74
CA LYS A 34 21.06 -3.94 21.06
C LYS A 34 19.78 -3.46 21.73
N ARG A 35 19.88 -2.58 22.72
CA ARG A 35 18.70 -1.99 23.40
C ARG A 35 17.83 -1.19 22.43
N ALA A 36 18.44 -0.38 21.56
CA ALA A 36 17.72 0.36 20.53
C ALA A 36 16.96 -0.58 19.59
N SER A 37 17.60 -1.68 19.16
CA SER A 37 16.97 -2.69 18.30
C SER A 37 15.79 -3.37 19.00
N ILE A 38 15.88 -3.67 20.29
CA ILE A 38 14.76 -4.27 21.05
C ILE A 38 13.57 -3.31 21.09
N TYR A 39 13.81 -2.04 21.44
CA TYR A 39 12.75 -1.04 21.46
C TYR A 39 12.16 -0.78 20.08
N TYR A 40 12.99 -0.76 19.03
CA TYR A 40 12.54 -0.64 17.65
C TYR A 40 11.65 -1.82 17.25
N SER A 41 12.07 -3.06 17.50
CA SER A 41 11.29 -4.26 17.18
C SER A 41 9.96 -4.28 17.92
N HIS A 42 9.95 -3.93 19.21
CA HIS A 42 8.72 -3.91 19.99
C HIS A 42 7.79 -2.77 19.55
N GLY A 43 8.32 -1.57 19.29
CA GLY A 43 7.56 -0.46 18.74
C GLY A 43 6.96 -0.77 17.36
N THR A 44 7.71 -1.46 16.51
CA THR A 44 7.24 -1.93 15.19
C THR A 44 6.13 -2.97 15.32
N SER A 45 6.25 -3.91 16.24
CA SER A 45 5.19 -4.88 16.54
C SER A 45 3.90 -4.18 17.00
N LYS A 46 4.00 -3.22 17.93
CA LYS A 46 2.85 -2.41 18.38
C LYS A 46 2.21 -1.61 17.24
N LEU A 47 3.01 -1.09 16.32
CA LEU A 47 2.52 -0.39 15.13
C LEU A 47 1.70 -1.32 14.23
N ILE A 48 2.18 -2.54 13.99
CA ILE A 48 1.46 -3.57 13.20
C ILE A 48 0.14 -3.94 13.87
N LEU A 49 0.14 -4.07 15.20
CA LEU A 49 -1.05 -4.34 16.01
C LEU A 49 -1.98 -3.12 16.15
N LYS A 50 -1.67 -2.00 15.50
CA LYS A 50 -2.43 -0.74 15.52
C LYS A 50 -2.51 -0.09 16.92
N ASP A 51 -1.67 -0.51 17.85
CA ASP A 51 -1.49 0.11 19.15
C ASP A 51 -0.50 1.29 19.03
N TYR A 52 -0.98 2.37 18.42
CA TYR A 52 -0.14 3.51 18.06
C TYR A 52 0.43 4.25 19.28
N THR A 53 -0.22 4.16 20.43
CA THR A 53 0.26 4.79 21.67
C THR A 53 1.48 4.05 22.20
N ASN A 54 1.43 2.73 22.32
CA ASN A 54 2.62 1.97 22.72
C ASN A 54 3.69 1.98 21.62
N ALA A 55 3.31 1.92 20.34
CA ALA A 55 4.27 2.06 19.24
C ALA A 55 5.11 3.33 19.40
N LEU A 56 4.46 4.48 19.67
CA LEU A 56 5.14 5.75 19.87
C LEU A 56 6.09 5.69 21.08
N LYS A 57 5.62 5.17 22.21
CA LYS A 57 6.42 5.04 23.45
C LYS A 57 7.73 4.28 23.21
N PHE A 58 7.66 3.14 22.53
CA PHE A 58 8.84 2.31 22.30
C PHE A 58 9.74 2.86 21.20
N LEU A 59 9.18 3.41 20.13
CA LEU A 59 9.96 4.01 19.05
C LEU A 59 10.70 5.29 19.51
N LEU A 60 10.14 6.08 20.43
CA LEU A 60 10.83 7.22 21.03
C LEU A 60 12.02 6.77 21.91
N LYS A 61 11.89 5.65 22.63
CA LYS A 61 13.04 5.03 23.34
C LYS A 61 14.09 4.51 22.38
N ALA A 62 13.69 3.95 21.24
CA ALA A 62 14.65 3.54 20.21
C ALA A 62 15.39 4.78 19.64
N GLN A 63 14.66 5.86 19.37
CA GLN A 63 15.22 7.12 18.86
C GLN A 63 16.17 7.78 19.86
N SER A 64 15.89 7.77 21.17
CA SER A 64 16.80 8.36 22.15
C SER A 64 18.16 7.65 22.19
N LEU A 65 18.20 6.36 21.86
CA LEU A 65 19.43 5.57 21.76
C LEU A 65 20.10 5.69 20.38
N LYS A 66 19.30 5.86 19.32
CA LYS A 66 19.75 6.04 17.93
C LYS A 66 18.98 7.18 17.24
N PRO A 67 19.39 8.45 17.46
CA PRO A 67 18.62 9.63 17.01
C PRO A 67 18.61 9.85 15.50
N ASN A 68 19.55 9.23 14.77
CA ASN A 68 19.73 9.36 13.33
C ASN A 68 19.63 8.01 12.61
N ASP A 69 18.71 7.16 13.05
CA ASP A 69 18.37 5.90 12.35
C ASP A 69 17.13 6.11 11.47
N ALA A 70 17.29 5.95 10.16
CA ALA A 70 16.22 6.17 9.19
C ALA A 70 15.03 5.20 9.37
N LYS A 71 15.27 3.96 9.82
CA LYS A 71 14.21 2.96 10.04
C LYS A 71 13.35 3.33 11.25
N ILE A 72 13.98 3.76 12.34
CA ILE A 72 13.28 4.26 13.53
C ILE A 72 12.44 5.49 13.16
N LEU A 73 13.03 6.46 12.46
CA LEU A 73 12.35 7.68 12.02
C LEU A 73 11.17 7.39 11.08
N ASN A 74 11.32 6.46 10.14
CA ASN A 74 10.23 6.00 9.28
C ASN A 74 9.06 5.41 10.08
N ASN A 75 9.34 4.57 11.08
CA ASN A 75 8.27 3.97 11.89
C ASN A 75 7.64 4.98 12.86
N LEU A 76 8.40 5.95 13.38
CA LEU A 76 7.86 7.09 14.13
C LEU A 76 6.92 7.91 13.25
N ALA A 77 7.34 8.22 12.01
CA ALA A 77 6.54 8.97 11.06
C ALA A 77 5.23 8.25 10.73
N MET A 78 5.26 6.94 10.48
CA MET A 78 4.05 6.13 10.31
C MET A 78 3.17 6.12 11.56
N THR A 79 3.76 6.03 12.75
CA THR A 79 3.00 6.09 14.01
C THR A 79 2.28 7.42 14.15
N TYR A 80 2.94 8.54 13.88
CA TYR A 80 2.31 9.86 13.87
C TYR A 80 1.22 9.99 12.79
N TYR A 81 1.44 9.41 11.59
CA TYR A 81 0.44 9.36 10.53
C TYR A 81 -0.87 8.72 11.00
N PHE A 82 -0.80 7.55 11.64
CA PHE A 82 -2.00 6.87 12.14
C PHE A 82 -2.64 7.57 13.34
N LYS A 83 -1.85 8.31 14.14
CA LYS A 83 -2.36 9.21 15.18
C LYS A 83 -2.90 10.55 14.63
N LYS A 84 -2.88 10.74 13.31
CA LYS A 84 -3.32 11.96 12.59
C LYS A 84 -2.47 13.21 12.87
N ASP A 85 -1.28 13.07 13.46
CA ASP A 85 -0.31 14.15 13.59
C ASP A 85 0.53 14.22 12.30
N PHE A 86 -0.06 14.77 11.25
CA PHE A 86 0.55 14.82 9.92
C PHE A 86 1.80 15.70 9.87
N LYS A 87 1.89 16.71 10.73
CA LYS A 87 3.06 17.58 10.83
C LYS A 87 4.28 16.79 11.31
N LYS A 88 4.19 16.14 12.47
CA LYS A 88 5.30 15.32 12.99
C LYS A 88 5.60 14.13 12.09
N SER A 89 4.58 13.57 11.45
CA SER A 89 4.76 12.51 10.45
C SER A 89 5.65 12.98 9.30
N GLN A 90 5.33 14.13 8.69
CA GLN A 90 6.11 14.69 7.59
C GLN A 90 7.55 15.01 8.02
N GLU A 91 7.73 15.65 9.18
CA GLU A 91 9.07 15.99 9.72
C GLU A 91 9.96 14.76 9.88
N ASN A 92 9.42 13.66 10.42
CA ASN A 92 10.16 12.42 10.62
C ASN A 92 10.47 11.70 9.30
N PHE A 93 9.53 11.67 8.33
CA PHE A 93 9.83 11.12 6.99
C PHE A 93 10.93 11.92 6.28
N LEU A 94 10.85 13.24 6.30
CA LEU A 94 11.87 14.10 5.70
C LEU A 94 13.22 13.96 6.40
N LYS A 95 13.24 13.78 7.73
CA LYS A 95 14.49 13.47 8.46
C LYS A 95 15.04 12.10 8.05
N ALA A 96 14.21 11.07 7.94
CA ALA A 96 14.63 9.75 7.48
C ALA A 96 15.27 9.81 6.08
N LEU A 97 14.65 10.53 5.14
CA LEU A 97 15.16 10.69 3.77
C LEU A 97 16.39 11.60 3.65
N ARG A 98 16.66 12.47 4.63
CA ARG A 98 17.93 13.21 4.71
C ARG A 98 19.08 12.30 5.14
N ILE A 99 18.80 11.32 6.00
CA ILE A 99 19.80 10.36 6.50
C ILE A 99 20.05 9.27 5.46
N ASP A 100 18.98 8.75 4.86
CA ASP A 100 19.03 7.71 3.84
C ASP A 100 18.15 8.13 2.64
N PRO A 101 18.75 8.83 1.65
CA PRO A 101 18.02 9.30 0.47
C PRO A 101 17.46 8.17 -0.40
N GLN A 102 17.99 6.95 -0.30
CA GLN A 102 17.59 5.78 -1.08
C GLN A 102 16.49 4.95 -0.40
N ASN A 103 16.02 5.39 0.77
CA ASN A 103 14.99 4.71 1.54
C ASN A 103 13.62 4.72 0.83
N SER A 104 13.36 3.68 0.04
CA SER A 104 12.14 3.58 -0.77
C SER A 104 10.88 3.42 0.08
N ASP A 105 10.97 2.78 1.24
CA ASP A 105 9.84 2.68 2.18
C ASP A 105 9.46 4.04 2.75
N ALA A 106 10.43 4.81 3.26
CA ALA A 106 10.20 6.15 3.77
C ALA A 106 9.65 7.09 2.69
N ARG A 107 10.16 6.98 1.46
CA ARG A 107 9.68 7.77 0.33
C ARG A 107 8.26 7.41 -0.09
N ASN A 108 7.95 6.11 -0.19
CA ASN A 108 6.58 5.63 -0.46
C ASN A 108 5.60 6.05 0.64
N ASN A 109 6.02 6.03 1.90
CA ASN A 109 5.19 6.44 3.02
C ASN A 109 4.97 7.96 3.05
N LEU A 110 5.99 8.75 2.75
CA LEU A 110 5.86 10.21 2.57
C LEU A 110 4.90 10.56 1.42
N ALA A 111 5.01 9.86 0.29
CA ALA A 111 4.09 10.01 -0.82
C ALA A 111 2.64 9.73 -0.40
N SER A 112 2.44 8.67 0.39
CA SER A 112 1.13 8.31 0.95
C SER A 112 0.59 9.37 1.91
N LEU A 113 1.45 9.98 2.73
CA LEU A 113 1.10 11.12 3.58
C LEU A 113 0.68 12.33 2.73
N TYR A 114 1.43 12.69 1.69
CA TYR A 114 1.07 13.78 0.79
C TYR A 114 -0.26 13.53 0.08
N PHE A 115 -0.52 12.30 -0.35
CA PHE A 115 -1.81 11.92 -0.91
C PHE A 115 -2.94 12.13 0.10
N LYS A 116 -2.74 11.70 1.35
CA LYS A 116 -3.72 11.86 2.42
C LYS A 116 -4.02 13.33 2.75
N MET A 117 -3.02 14.20 2.65
CA MET A 117 -3.15 15.65 2.82
C MET A 117 -3.73 16.36 1.59
N GLY A 118 -3.99 15.64 0.48
CA GLY A 118 -4.50 16.22 -0.76
C GLY A 118 -3.42 16.87 -1.64
N HIS A 119 -2.14 16.76 -1.28
CA HIS A 119 -1.02 17.29 -2.06
C HIS A 119 -0.65 16.32 -3.20
N LEU A 120 -1.56 16.15 -4.16
CA LEU A 120 -1.47 15.11 -5.20
C LEU A 120 -0.18 15.19 -6.03
N LYS A 121 0.26 16.39 -6.40
CA LYS A 121 1.50 16.58 -7.19
C LYS A 121 2.75 16.17 -6.42
N LYS A 122 2.81 16.49 -5.12
CA LYS A 122 3.93 16.06 -4.25
C LYS A 122 3.92 14.54 -4.07
N ALA A 123 2.74 13.96 -3.86
CA ALA A 123 2.57 12.52 -3.73
C ALA A 123 3.06 11.77 -4.98
N GLU A 124 2.63 12.21 -6.16
CA GLU A 124 3.02 11.63 -7.44
C GLU A 124 4.53 11.69 -7.67
N ASN A 125 5.15 12.85 -7.42
CA ASN A 125 6.59 13.02 -7.58
C ASN A 125 7.38 12.06 -6.68
N GLU A 126 6.97 11.90 -5.43
CA GLU A 126 7.63 10.96 -4.51
C GLU A 126 7.39 9.50 -4.90
N TYR A 127 6.19 9.13 -5.39
CA TYR A 127 5.96 7.79 -5.93
C TYR A 127 6.79 7.49 -7.17
N LYS A 128 6.92 8.44 -8.11
CA LYS A 128 7.76 8.29 -9.32
C LYS A 128 9.22 8.04 -8.97
N LYS A 129 9.77 8.76 -7.99
CA LYS A 129 11.12 8.49 -7.45
C LYS A 129 11.24 7.09 -6.83
N VAL A 130 10.19 6.53 -6.24
CA VAL A 130 10.21 5.12 -5.79
C VAL A 130 10.22 4.15 -6.98
N GLN A 131 9.54 4.49 -8.08
CA GLN A 131 9.56 3.66 -9.30
C GLN A 131 10.95 3.56 -9.93
N GLU A 132 11.82 4.55 -9.73
CA GLU A 132 13.23 4.51 -10.16
C GLU A 132 14.03 3.39 -9.46
N ASN A 133 13.62 2.98 -8.24
CA ASN A 133 14.22 1.84 -7.56
C ASN A 133 13.61 0.51 -8.02
N LEU A 134 14.14 -0.05 -9.11
CA LEU A 134 13.62 -1.27 -9.75
C LEU A 134 13.64 -2.52 -8.84
N ILE A 135 14.50 -2.57 -7.81
CA ILE A 135 14.58 -3.70 -6.87
C ILE A 135 13.66 -3.55 -5.66
N TYR A 136 12.85 -2.49 -5.58
CA TYR A 136 11.92 -2.29 -4.48
C TYR A 136 10.82 -3.37 -4.49
N PRO A 137 10.67 -4.21 -3.44
CA PRO A 137 9.76 -5.35 -3.47
C PRO A 137 8.26 -4.98 -3.46
N HIS A 138 7.93 -3.70 -3.23
CA HIS A 138 6.55 -3.23 -3.14
C HIS A 138 6.14 -2.28 -4.27
N GLN A 139 6.77 -2.37 -5.44
CA GLN A 139 6.39 -1.60 -6.64
C GLN A 139 4.90 -1.72 -7.00
N TYR A 140 4.26 -2.86 -6.71
CA TYR A 140 2.84 -3.04 -6.93
C TYR A 140 1.97 -2.06 -6.11
N ARG A 141 2.39 -1.70 -4.88
CA ARG A 141 1.70 -0.71 -4.04
C ARG A 141 1.88 0.71 -4.58
N VAL A 142 3.07 1.02 -5.08
CA VAL A 142 3.38 2.32 -5.72
C VAL A 142 2.47 2.54 -6.92
N ASN A 143 2.38 1.54 -7.81
CA ASN A 143 1.48 1.58 -8.96
C ASN A 143 0.01 1.74 -8.55
N TYR A 144 -0.46 1.01 -7.55
CA TYR A 144 -1.82 1.18 -7.04
C TYR A 144 -2.07 2.61 -6.51
N ASN A 145 -1.13 3.18 -5.76
CA ASN A 145 -1.28 4.53 -5.22
C ASN A 145 -1.22 5.62 -6.31
N LEU A 146 -0.39 5.44 -7.34
CA LEU A 146 -0.41 6.29 -8.53
C LEU A 146 -1.76 6.23 -9.24
N ALA A 147 -2.34 5.03 -9.39
CA ALA A 147 -3.69 4.91 -9.94
C ALA A 147 -4.72 5.71 -9.13
N LEU A 148 -4.66 5.69 -7.79
CA LEU A 148 -5.54 6.51 -6.96
C LEU A 148 -5.37 8.01 -7.20
N ILE A 149 -4.15 8.48 -7.43
CA ILE A 149 -3.87 9.88 -7.78
C ILE A 149 -4.52 10.23 -9.12
N TYR A 150 -4.30 9.40 -10.15
CA TYR A 150 -4.87 9.63 -11.47
C TYR A 150 -6.40 9.62 -11.46
N LEU A 151 -7.03 8.71 -10.70
CA LEU A 151 -8.49 8.72 -10.51
C LEU A 151 -8.99 10.00 -9.85
N LYS A 152 -8.28 10.53 -8.84
CA LYS A 152 -8.65 11.80 -8.22
C LYS A 152 -8.57 12.98 -9.19
N ARG A 153 -7.75 12.88 -10.24
CA ARG A 153 -7.64 13.87 -11.33
C ARG A 153 -8.51 13.53 -12.55
N ASN A 154 -9.35 12.50 -12.47
CA ASN A 154 -10.18 12.00 -13.57
C ASN A 154 -9.37 11.49 -14.79
N GLU A 155 -8.10 11.15 -14.60
CA GLU A 155 -7.20 10.60 -15.64
C GLU A 155 -7.34 9.07 -15.73
N VAL A 156 -8.49 8.61 -16.20
CA VAL A 156 -8.89 7.19 -16.15
C VAL A 156 -7.93 6.27 -16.92
N LYS A 157 -7.39 6.70 -18.07
CA LYS A 157 -6.43 5.91 -18.87
C LYS A 157 -5.16 5.61 -18.08
N ASN A 158 -4.58 6.64 -17.43
CA ASN A 158 -3.38 6.49 -16.62
C ASN A 158 -3.63 5.59 -15.40
N ALA A 159 -4.77 5.77 -14.74
CA ALA A 159 -5.16 4.91 -13.62
C ALA A 159 -5.26 3.43 -14.02
N PHE A 160 -5.85 3.15 -15.18
CA PHE A 160 -6.00 1.78 -15.70
C PHE A 160 -4.64 1.10 -15.91
N GLU A 161 -3.69 1.77 -16.56
CA GLU A 161 -2.36 1.22 -16.84
C GLU A 161 -1.57 0.96 -15.55
N HIS A 162 -1.67 1.85 -14.56
CA HIS A 162 -1.05 1.62 -13.26
C HIS A 162 -1.73 0.48 -12.47
N LEU A 163 -3.05 0.31 -12.57
CA LEU A 163 -3.73 -0.84 -11.97
C LEU A 163 -3.30 -2.16 -12.59
N LYS A 164 -3.17 -2.22 -13.92
CA LYS A 164 -2.60 -3.38 -14.62
C LYS A 164 -1.18 -3.69 -14.14
N SER A 165 -0.33 -2.67 -14.05
CA SER A 165 1.05 -2.82 -13.57
C SER A 165 1.10 -3.30 -12.12
N SER A 166 0.18 -2.81 -11.26
CA SER A 166 0.03 -3.28 -9.88
C SER A 166 -0.31 -4.77 -9.81
N ILE A 167 -1.29 -5.22 -10.61
CA ILE A 167 -1.73 -6.62 -10.65
C ILE A 167 -0.66 -7.52 -11.27
N ALA A 168 0.10 -7.04 -12.26
CA ALA A 168 1.22 -7.76 -12.84
C ALA A 168 2.34 -8.02 -11.81
N GLY A 169 2.67 -7.00 -11.01
CA GLY A 169 3.68 -7.13 -9.94
C GLY A 169 3.22 -7.99 -8.76
N LYS A 170 1.91 -8.00 -8.45
CA LYS A 170 1.34 -8.89 -7.44
C LYS A 170 -0.08 -9.34 -7.81
N LYS A 171 -0.19 -10.56 -8.34
CA LYS A 171 -1.44 -11.11 -8.89
C LYS A 171 -2.58 -11.21 -7.88
N ASP A 172 -2.30 -11.38 -6.60
CA ASP A 172 -3.29 -11.48 -5.52
C ASP A 172 -3.54 -10.13 -4.80
N TYR A 173 -3.06 -9.00 -5.34
CA TYR A 173 -3.28 -7.70 -4.72
C TYR A 173 -4.71 -7.19 -4.93
N CYS A 174 -5.59 -7.54 -3.98
CA CYS A 174 -7.02 -7.27 -4.02
C CYS A 174 -7.40 -5.80 -4.20
N PRO A 175 -6.73 -4.80 -3.58
CA PRO A 175 -7.11 -3.40 -3.76
C PRO A 175 -7.05 -2.95 -5.22
N ALA A 176 -6.03 -3.38 -5.98
CA ALA A 176 -5.93 -3.04 -7.40
C ALA A 176 -7.01 -3.73 -8.23
N LYS A 177 -7.29 -5.02 -7.97
CA LYS A 177 -8.39 -5.76 -8.63
C LYS A 177 -9.75 -5.14 -8.33
N TYR A 178 -10.00 -4.74 -7.09
CA TYR A 178 -11.25 -4.07 -6.70
C TYR A 178 -11.41 -2.76 -7.46
N LEU A 179 -10.37 -1.92 -7.50
CA LEU A 179 -10.44 -0.63 -8.17
C LEU A 179 -10.57 -0.77 -9.70
N LEU A 180 -9.91 -1.76 -10.29
CA LEU A 180 -10.06 -2.09 -11.69
C LEU A 180 -11.48 -2.60 -11.99
N GLY A 181 -12.07 -3.38 -11.08
CA GLY A 181 -13.47 -3.77 -11.14
C GLY A 181 -14.42 -2.58 -11.11
N ASP A 182 -14.15 -1.58 -10.26
CA ASP A 182 -14.94 -0.34 -10.21
C ASP A 182 -14.85 0.46 -11.51
N LEU A 183 -13.68 0.50 -12.16
CA LEU A 183 -13.50 1.12 -13.49
C LEU A 183 -14.32 0.39 -14.56
N TYR A 184 -14.23 -0.94 -14.62
CA TYR A 184 -15.07 -1.70 -15.56
C TYR A 184 -16.56 -1.52 -15.27
N PHE A 185 -16.95 -1.43 -14.00
CA PHE A 185 -18.34 -1.23 -13.61
C PHE A 185 -18.87 0.12 -14.07
N SER A 186 -18.10 1.21 -13.92
CA SER A 186 -18.51 2.55 -14.34
C SER A 186 -18.68 2.66 -15.86
N GLN A 187 -17.93 1.84 -16.62
CA GLN A 187 -18.01 1.74 -18.07
C GLN A 187 -19.09 0.75 -18.55
N LYS A 188 -19.93 0.24 -17.64
CA LYS A 188 -20.97 -0.76 -17.91
C LYS A 188 -20.45 -2.13 -18.38
N LEU A 189 -19.14 -2.38 -18.31
CA LEU A 189 -18.51 -3.67 -18.63
C LEU A 189 -18.68 -4.67 -17.47
N TYR A 190 -19.94 -4.97 -17.12
CA TYR A 190 -20.31 -5.67 -15.89
C TYR A 190 -19.73 -7.10 -15.77
N LYS A 191 -19.48 -7.77 -16.89
CA LYS A 191 -18.85 -9.11 -16.90
C LYS A 191 -17.39 -9.03 -16.45
N LEU A 192 -16.64 -8.05 -16.95
CA LEU A 192 -15.25 -7.80 -16.55
C LEU A 192 -15.18 -7.27 -15.11
N ALA A 193 -16.10 -6.39 -14.74
CA ALA A 193 -16.24 -5.90 -13.37
C ALA A 193 -16.44 -7.06 -12.39
N TYR A 194 -17.41 -7.94 -12.66
CA TYR A 194 -17.68 -9.12 -11.84
C TYR A 194 -16.44 -10.02 -11.69
N LYS A 195 -15.72 -10.30 -12.78
CA LYS A 195 -14.48 -11.11 -12.73
C LYS A 195 -13.45 -10.46 -11.81
N ASN A 196 -13.24 -9.15 -11.90
CA ASN A 196 -12.28 -8.43 -11.06
C ASN A 196 -12.72 -8.39 -9.59
N PHE A 197 -14.00 -8.18 -9.31
CA PHE A 197 -14.51 -8.23 -7.94
C PHE A 197 -14.46 -9.64 -7.34
N LEU A 198 -14.64 -10.68 -8.16
CA LEU A 198 -14.44 -12.08 -7.75
C LEU A 198 -12.98 -12.32 -7.36
N GLU A 199 -12.06 -11.87 -8.20
CA GLU A 199 -10.63 -11.94 -7.92
C GLU A 199 -10.20 -11.13 -6.70
N ALA A 200 -10.88 -10.00 -6.42
CA ALA A 200 -10.65 -9.15 -5.26
C ALA A 200 -11.24 -9.70 -3.95
N SER A 201 -12.02 -10.79 -4.00
CA SER A 201 -12.63 -11.45 -2.83
C SER A 201 -12.05 -12.83 -2.55
N LYS A 202 -10.87 -13.15 -3.08
CA LYS A 202 -10.17 -14.42 -2.86
C LYS A 202 -9.11 -14.28 -1.76
N GLY A 203 -8.67 -15.41 -1.21
CA GLY A 203 -7.56 -15.47 -0.26
C GLY A 203 -7.81 -14.61 0.98
N THR A 204 -6.81 -13.84 1.37
CA THR A 204 -6.84 -12.98 2.57
C THR A 204 -7.91 -11.88 2.51
N CYS A 205 -8.42 -11.55 1.32
CA CYS A 205 -9.43 -10.52 1.12
C CYS A 205 -10.87 -11.06 1.11
N TYR A 206 -11.04 -12.37 1.34
CA TYR A 206 -12.37 -12.97 1.41
C TYR A 206 -13.25 -12.34 2.51
N LEU A 207 -12.64 -11.87 3.59
CA LEU A 207 -13.32 -11.21 4.71
C LEU A 207 -13.62 -9.72 4.46
N GLU A 208 -13.34 -9.20 3.26
CA GLU A 208 -13.71 -7.85 2.88
C GLU A 208 -15.13 -7.84 2.24
N PRO A 209 -16.11 -7.14 2.82
CA PRO A 209 -17.50 -7.16 2.32
C PRO A 209 -17.67 -6.41 0.99
N ALA A 210 -16.83 -5.40 0.72
CA ALA A 210 -17.00 -4.51 -0.44
C ALA A 210 -16.90 -5.24 -1.79
N PRO A 211 -15.88 -6.09 -2.05
CA PRO A 211 -15.84 -6.93 -3.26
C PRO A 211 -17.08 -7.81 -3.45
N HIS A 212 -17.58 -8.47 -2.41
CA HIS A 212 -18.78 -9.32 -2.50
C HIS A 212 -20.02 -8.51 -2.87
N PHE A 213 -20.18 -7.32 -2.28
CA PHE A 213 -21.29 -6.43 -2.59
C PHE A 213 -21.24 -5.96 -4.05
N LYS A 214 -20.05 -5.63 -4.55
CA LYS A 214 -19.84 -5.25 -5.94
C LYS A 214 -20.05 -6.41 -6.93
N GLN A 215 -19.77 -7.66 -6.53
CA GLN A 215 -20.18 -8.84 -7.30
C GLN A 215 -21.70 -8.92 -7.41
N ALA A 216 -22.44 -8.75 -6.31
CA ALA A 216 -23.90 -8.78 -6.31
C ALA A 216 -24.49 -7.71 -7.24
N LEU A 217 -23.99 -6.47 -7.16
CA LEU A 217 -24.38 -5.38 -8.06
C LEU A 217 -24.08 -5.68 -9.54
N SER A 218 -22.93 -6.28 -9.82
CA SER A 218 -22.56 -6.66 -11.20
C SER A 218 -23.49 -7.75 -11.74
N LEU A 219 -23.85 -8.73 -10.91
CA LEU A 219 -24.80 -9.80 -11.26
C LEU A 219 -26.21 -9.25 -11.50
N GLU A 220 -26.67 -8.27 -10.71
CA GLU A 220 -27.94 -7.57 -10.98
C GLU A 220 -27.94 -6.93 -12.37
N LYS A 221 -26.87 -6.21 -12.72
CA LYS A 221 -26.73 -5.54 -14.02
C LYS A 221 -26.64 -6.51 -15.19
N LEU A 222 -26.13 -7.72 -14.94
CA LEU A 222 -26.11 -8.83 -15.91
C LEU A 222 -27.45 -9.59 -15.99
N GLY A 223 -28.46 -9.22 -15.20
CA GLY A 223 -29.74 -9.94 -15.13
C GLY A 223 -29.66 -11.30 -14.43
N LYS A 224 -28.54 -11.61 -13.77
CA LYS A 224 -28.30 -12.85 -13.01
C LYS A 224 -28.87 -12.73 -11.58
N VAL A 225 -30.17 -12.44 -11.51
CA VAL A 225 -30.86 -12.05 -10.26
C VAL A 225 -30.74 -13.10 -9.15
N LYS A 226 -30.87 -14.39 -9.49
CA LYS A 226 -30.73 -15.48 -8.50
C LYS A 226 -29.32 -15.54 -7.90
N GLU A 227 -28.28 -15.36 -8.71
CA GLU A 227 -26.89 -15.32 -8.24
C GLU A 227 -26.62 -14.07 -7.39
N ALA A 228 -27.19 -12.92 -7.78
CA ALA A 228 -27.08 -11.68 -7.01
C ALA A 228 -27.69 -11.82 -5.61
N LEU A 229 -28.87 -12.44 -5.50
CA LEU A 229 -29.53 -12.71 -4.21
C LEU A 229 -28.66 -13.58 -3.30
N LYS A 230 -28.08 -14.66 -3.83
CA LYS A 230 -27.14 -15.51 -3.06
C LYS A 230 -25.96 -14.71 -2.53
N LYS A 231 -25.43 -13.77 -3.31
CA LYS A 231 -24.32 -12.90 -2.87
C LYS A 231 -24.77 -11.91 -1.78
N TYR A 232 -25.98 -11.36 -1.87
CA TYR A 232 -26.52 -10.53 -0.80
C TYR A 232 -26.75 -11.33 0.49
N GLU A 233 -27.28 -12.55 0.41
CA GLU A 233 -27.45 -13.45 1.55
C GLU A 233 -26.12 -13.80 2.20
N LEU A 234 -25.09 -14.11 1.41
CA LEU A 234 -23.73 -14.31 1.91
C LEU A 234 -23.22 -13.11 2.70
N ILE A 235 -23.47 -11.88 2.21
CA ILE A 235 -23.03 -10.67 2.90
C ILE A 235 -23.76 -10.49 4.23
N ILE A 236 -25.06 -10.81 4.25
CA ILE A 236 -25.90 -10.72 5.45
C ILE A 236 -25.42 -11.71 6.52
N ASP A 237 -25.06 -12.93 6.12
CA ASP A 237 -24.55 -13.97 7.01
C ASP A 237 -23.13 -13.69 7.51
N LYS A 238 -22.21 -13.35 6.60
CA LYS A 238 -20.76 -13.28 6.90
C LYS A 238 -20.29 -11.95 7.46
N PHE A 239 -21.05 -10.88 7.29
CA PHE A 239 -20.65 -9.54 7.73
C PHE A 239 -21.72 -8.87 8.59
N PRO A 240 -22.17 -9.50 9.70
CA PRO A 240 -23.20 -8.94 10.56
C PRO A 240 -22.74 -7.60 11.15
N ASN A 241 -23.70 -6.71 11.40
CA ASN A 241 -23.53 -5.35 11.89
C ASN A 241 -22.73 -4.41 10.98
N SER A 242 -22.42 -4.82 9.75
CA SER A 242 -21.72 -3.97 8.79
C SER A 242 -22.68 -3.06 8.02
N ASN A 243 -22.17 -1.92 7.50
CA ASN A 243 -22.94 -1.10 6.57
C ASN A 243 -23.34 -1.88 5.30
N PHE A 244 -22.52 -2.86 4.89
CA PHE A 244 -22.81 -3.71 3.74
C PHE A 244 -23.95 -4.68 3.99
N GLU A 245 -24.12 -5.18 5.21
CA GLU A 245 -25.27 -5.99 5.62
C GLU A 245 -26.58 -5.20 5.43
N LYS A 246 -26.62 -3.96 5.96
CA LYS A 246 -27.78 -3.06 5.82
C LYS A 246 -28.12 -2.81 4.35
N LEU A 247 -27.10 -2.52 3.54
CA LEU A 247 -27.24 -2.33 2.09
C LEU A 247 -27.72 -3.60 1.38
N ALA A 248 -27.18 -4.77 1.75
CA ALA A 248 -27.54 -6.06 1.19
C ALA A 248 -28.99 -6.43 1.51
N LYS A 249 -29.45 -6.24 2.76
CA LYS A 249 -30.86 -6.42 3.15
C LYS A 249 -31.80 -5.55 2.32
N LYS A 250 -31.47 -4.26 2.19
CA LYS A 250 -32.27 -3.31 1.38
C LYS A 250 -32.35 -3.75 -0.08
N LYS A 251 -31.22 -4.18 -0.66
CA LYS A 251 -31.14 -4.66 -2.04
C LYS A 251 -31.92 -5.96 -2.25
N SER A 252 -31.72 -6.96 -1.39
CA SER A 252 -32.39 -8.26 -1.50
C SER A 252 -33.91 -8.14 -1.37
N GLN A 253 -34.40 -7.34 -0.41
CA GLN A 253 -35.83 -7.06 -0.26
C GLN A 253 -36.43 -6.41 -1.52
N LYS A 254 -35.73 -5.42 -2.11
CA LYS A 254 -36.19 -4.77 -3.34
C LYS A 254 -36.31 -5.76 -4.50
N ILE A 255 -35.33 -6.66 -4.66
CA ILE A 255 -35.29 -7.64 -5.75
C ILE A 255 -36.39 -8.70 -5.61
N ARG A 256 -36.71 -9.12 -4.38
CA ARG A 256 -37.75 -10.12 -4.10
C ARG A 256 -39.18 -9.61 -4.34
N ARG A 257 -39.39 -8.31 -4.59
CA ARG A 257 -40.72 -7.77 -4.92
C ARG A 257 -41.19 -8.27 -6.30
N PRO A 258 -42.45 -8.72 -6.45
CA PRO A 258 -42.98 -9.26 -7.72
C PRO A 258 -42.82 -8.33 -8.93
N THR A 259 -42.85 -7.01 -8.71
CA THR A 259 -42.71 -5.98 -9.74
C THR A 259 -41.33 -5.95 -10.40
N PHE A 260 -40.26 -6.27 -9.67
CA PHE A 260 -38.88 -6.26 -10.20
C PHE A 260 -38.60 -7.43 -11.15
N LEU A 261 -39.20 -8.59 -10.89
CA LEU A 261 -39.04 -9.80 -11.72
C LEU A 261 -39.60 -9.60 -13.14
N LYS A 262 -40.70 -8.84 -13.30
CA LYS A 262 -41.27 -8.50 -14.62
C LYS A 262 -40.33 -7.60 -15.45
N GLY A 263 -39.68 -6.60 -14.83
CA GLY A 263 -38.74 -5.69 -15.51
C GLY A 263 -37.41 -6.34 -15.94
N SER A 264 -36.96 -7.38 -15.23
CA SER A 264 -35.70 -8.09 -15.54
C SER A 264 -35.66 -8.74 -16.94
N LYS A 265 -36.83 -9.06 -17.52
CA LYS A 265 -36.94 -9.59 -18.88
C LYS A 265 -36.58 -8.55 -19.96
N LEU A 266 -36.75 -7.25 -19.68
CA LEU A 266 -36.47 -6.15 -20.63
C LEU A 266 -34.97 -5.82 -20.71
N PHE A 267 -34.24 -5.90 -19.58
CA PHE A 267 -32.78 -5.65 -19.51
C PHE A 267 -31.92 -6.59 -20.38
N LYS A 268 -32.46 -7.75 -20.80
CA LYS A 268 -31.74 -8.71 -21.66
C LYS A 268 -31.50 -8.20 -23.09
N LYS A 269 -32.28 -7.23 -23.60
CA LYS A 269 -32.18 -6.75 -24.98
C LYS A 269 -31.13 -5.64 -25.18
N GLU A 270 -30.94 -4.75 -24.21
CA GLU A 270 -30.06 -3.56 -24.36
C GLU A 270 -28.55 -3.86 -24.19
N ASN A 271 -28.18 -4.93 -23.48
CA ASN A 271 -26.79 -5.15 -23.04
C ASN A 271 -25.80 -5.71 -24.09
N LYS A 272 -26.23 -6.15 -25.29
CA LYS A 272 -25.31 -6.82 -26.24
C LYS A 272 -24.52 -5.85 -27.14
N LYS A 273 -25.11 -4.74 -27.57
CA LYS A 273 -24.52 -3.82 -28.56
C LYS A 273 -23.58 -2.79 -27.92
N ASP A 274 -23.98 -2.24 -26.77
CA ASP A 274 -23.18 -1.23 -26.03
C ASP A 274 -21.90 -1.81 -25.43
N ASN A 275 -21.93 -3.07 -25.00
CA ASN A 275 -20.75 -3.76 -24.45
C ASN A 275 -19.68 -4.03 -25.51
N LEU A 276 -20.06 -4.21 -26.78
CA LEU A 276 -19.09 -4.49 -27.85
C LEU A 276 -18.31 -3.23 -28.24
N ASN A 277 -18.95 -2.05 -28.23
CA ASN A 277 -18.30 -0.78 -28.55
C ASN A 277 -17.42 -0.27 -27.40
N ALA A 278 -17.86 -0.44 -26.14
CA ALA A 278 -17.02 -0.16 -24.99
C ALA A 278 -15.81 -1.10 -24.93
N LEU A 279 -15.99 -2.40 -25.21
CA LEU A 279 -14.90 -3.37 -25.28
C LEU A 279 -13.87 -2.98 -26.36
N LYS A 280 -14.30 -2.58 -27.57
CA LYS A 280 -13.41 -2.11 -28.64
C LYS A 280 -12.64 -0.83 -28.30
N LEU A 281 -13.25 0.10 -27.56
CA LEU A 281 -12.57 1.29 -27.06
C LEU A 281 -11.52 0.94 -25.98
N PHE A 282 -11.70 -0.16 -25.24
CA PHE A 282 -10.73 -0.64 -24.26
C PHE A 282 -9.66 -1.53 -24.89
N GLU A 283 -10.01 -2.36 -25.86
CA GLU A 283 -9.06 -3.12 -26.69
C GLU A 283 -8.17 -2.18 -27.51
N SER A 284 -8.65 -1.01 -27.94
CA SER A 284 -7.79 0.01 -28.57
C SER A 284 -6.81 0.66 -27.58
N LEU A 285 -7.16 0.71 -26.28
CA LEU A 285 -6.22 1.09 -25.22
C LEU A 285 -5.22 -0.03 -24.89
N GLU A 286 -5.60 -1.31 -25.07
CA GLU A 286 -4.70 -2.47 -24.96
C GLU A 286 -3.76 -2.61 -26.18
N GLY A 287 -4.25 -2.29 -27.38
CA GLY A 287 -3.53 -2.46 -28.65
C GLY A 287 -2.41 -1.45 -28.90
N GLN A 288 -2.37 -0.32 -28.19
CA GLN A 288 -1.32 0.70 -28.36
C GLN A 288 0.05 0.31 -27.76
N LYS A 289 0.17 -0.84 -27.08
CA LYS A 289 1.47 -1.32 -26.53
C LYS A 289 2.06 -2.53 -27.24
N ASN A 290 1.31 -3.24 -28.09
CA ASN A 290 1.84 -4.42 -28.79
C ASN A 290 2.58 -4.07 -30.08
N THR A 291 2.51 -2.83 -30.55
CA THR A 291 3.23 -2.37 -31.76
C THR A 291 4.60 -1.73 -31.48
N GLU A 292 4.96 -1.42 -30.23
CA GLU A 292 6.27 -0.80 -29.90
C GLU A 292 7.27 -1.76 -29.24
N LEU A 293 6.90 -3.03 -28.99
CA LEU A 293 7.79 -4.05 -28.39
C LEU A 293 8.20 -5.19 -29.34
N MET A 294 7.96 -5.05 -30.65
CA MET A 294 8.36 -6.05 -31.67
C MET A 294 9.30 -5.51 -32.76
N THR A 295 9.96 -4.36 -32.57
CA THR A 295 10.89 -3.80 -33.57
C THR A 295 12.20 -3.32 -32.97
N THR A 296 12.86 -4.14 -32.16
CA THR A 296 14.34 -4.07 -32.01
C THR A 296 14.91 -5.47 -31.78
N SER A 297 15.07 -6.22 -32.85
CA SER A 297 16.11 -7.25 -32.93
C SER A 297 17.37 -6.56 -33.44
N PRO A 298 18.49 -6.57 -32.70
CA PRO A 298 19.79 -6.46 -33.33
C PRO A 298 20.14 -7.83 -33.91
N ARG A 299 20.27 -7.88 -35.23
CA ARG A 299 21.16 -8.85 -35.88
C ARG A 299 22.61 -8.50 -35.48
N PHE A 300 23.41 -9.56 -35.40
CA PHE A 300 24.85 -9.67 -35.11
C PHE A 300 25.20 -9.77 -33.63
#